data_AF-A0A9D3YNF7-F1
#
_entry.id   AF-A0A9D3YNF7-F1
#
_cell.length_a   1.000
_cell.length_b   1.000
_cell.length_c   1.000
_cell.angle_alpha   90.00
_cell.angle_beta   90.00
_cell.angle_gamma   90.00
#
_symmetry.space_group_name_H-M   'P 1'
#
loop_
_entity.id
_entity.type
_entity.pdbx_description
1 polymer ?
#
loop_
_entity_poly.entity_id
_entity_poly.type
_entity_poly.pdbx_seq_one_letter_code
_entity_poly.pdbx_strand_id
1 'polypeptide(L)'
;MHSDIDILHCYKGCTAIHDFADWQCWRMQLLVVTDMSTPPQCCYLQPVPLTNPEFVTEITLPGCHRYAQGRMFLKNTIHEMNFKADYDKWGIDFIRHGPSRSISDDTDEVYAIYCAKLPENCQYIFQRPKPGHWPRPELLTQLKENGVFLVPTNHVENTTNWDPGQHLGILTVRTYDNSHELFWKLSTNFMERLLMFDLTITQIKVKMIRKEFCKPLVGDRLSTFHLKTALLYSVERSPPCIWKDKNFIQCLKLCMTTLRSLLKVRYCPHYTTSNVNLFAGKLRCNEFPVLIEIFTDMIRNDLSCLNNMKMDDLGNRISSNSTNSTSELRYEELDIVVARELLKRLINQSCPYLHVQFLFAPVDTLTCINDHSRFIQNLETNNKTSSGIIHSAVSIKLKMHYSIQAAMKASLCIGQNEILPQEIFILFDKALTSDVTSCRLKLASIYFSLRRFNEAVAILKQVEVLISKKVMSYSPFVTCVFDSELLKRRKEFPDILQNEIALCTIFNRHEINCVPGQLVAEFFRLVKVEYSDLVHPFNLDFWKELAVVDSITYMYYLQYLTFRNTGFISDSQRALKNLHRHVPYVSGHIETSLNLLGHCWELEG
;
A
#
# COMPACT_ATOMS: atom_id res chain seq x y z
N MET A 1 18.61 18.29 4.32
CA MET A 1 18.27 18.62 2.93
C MET A 1 16.97 17.91 2.58
N HIS A 2 15.87 18.65 2.66
CA HIS A 2 14.63 18.30 1.96
C HIS A 2 14.94 18.44 0.46
N SER A 3 14.72 17.38 -0.32
CA SER A 3 15.25 17.24 -1.68
C SER A 3 14.22 17.42 -2.79
N ASP A 4 13.00 17.78 -2.43
CA ASP A 4 11.92 17.94 -3.39
C ASP A 4 11.91 19.41 -3.81
N ILE A 5 12.70 19.76 -4.82
CA ILE A 5 12.60 21.07 -5.47
C ILE A 5 11.19 21.12 -6.10
N ASP A 6 10.36 22.03 -5.62
CA ASP A 6 9.00 22.18 -6.11
C ASP A 6 9.03 22.91 -7.45
N ILE A 7 9.73 24.05 -7.48
CA ILE A 7 9.83 24.93 -8.65
C ILE A 7 11.29 25.10 -9.06
N LEU A 8 11.56 24.81 -10.34
CA LEU A 8 12.88 25.01 -10.95
C LEU A 8 12.78 26.11 -12.01
N HIS A 9 13.47 27.20 -11.78
CA HIS A 9 13.54 28.36 -12.69
C HIS A 9 14.77 28.23 -13.58
N CYS A 10 14.56 27.99 -14.87
CA CYS A 10 15.67 27.93 -15.81
C CYS A 10 16.08 29.32 -16.28
N TYR A 11 17.38 29.64 -16.25
CA TYR A 11 17.91 30.88 -16.81
C TYR A 11 17.64 30.96 -18.31
N LYS A 12 16.70 31.85 -18.69
CA LYS A 12 16.39 32.10 -20.10
C LYS A 12 17.60 32.73 -20.79
N GLY A 13 18.06 32.14 -21.89
CA GLY A 13 19.16 32.66 -22.70
C GLY A 13 20.55 32.12 -22.35
N CYS A 14 20.65 31.22 -21.37
CA CYS A 14 21.91 30.58 -20.99
C CYS A 14 21.79 29.06 -20.97
N THR A 15 22.76 28.35 -21.54
CA THR A 15 22.83 26.87 -21.51
C THR A 15 24.24 26.39 -21.18
N ALA A 16 24.35 25.28 -20.47
CA ALA A 16 25.62 24.64 -20.19
C ALA A 16 26.00 23.63 -21.30
N ILE A 17 27.28 23.60 -21.65
CA ILE A 17 27.87 22.68 -22.64
C ILE A 17 29.08 21.96 -22.03
N HIS A 18 29.35 20.74 -22.49
CA HIS A 18 30.52 19.97 -22.03
C HIS A 18 31.72 20.08 -22.97
N ASP A 19 31.48 20.43 -24.23
CA ASP A 19 32.49 20.48 -25.28
C ASP A 19 32.23 21.71 -26.16
N PHE A 20 33.30 22.33 -26.68
CA PHE A 20 33.20 23.43 -27.63
C PHE A 20 32.56 23.00 -28.96
N ALA A 21 32.56 21.69 -29.29
CA ALA A 21 31.81 21.15 -30.41
C ALA A 21 30.29 21.36 -30.29
N ASP A 22 29.77 21.51 -29.06
CA ASP A 22 28.35 21.76 -28.78
C ASP A 22 28.01 23.27 -28.79
N TRP A 23 28.96 24.13 -29.21
CA TRP A 23 28.82 25.58 -29.12
C TRP A 23 27.88 26.20 -30.17
N GLN A 24 27.14 27.24 -29.78
CA GLN A 24 26.19 27.98 -30.61
C GLN A 24 26.36 29.50 -30.40
N CYS A 25 26.57 30.24 -31.49
CA CYS A 25 26.91 31.67 -31.43
C CYS A 25 25.75 32.62 -31.04
N TRP A 26 24.50 32.15 -31.04
CA TRP A 26 23.31 32.98 -30.79
C TRP A 26 22.80 32.93 -29.33
N ARG A 27 23.46 32.20 -28.43
CA ARG A 27 23.09 32.10 -27.01
C ARG A 27 24.31 32.13 -26.12
N MET A 28 24.16 32.64 -24.89
CA MET A 28 25.22 32.52 -23.90
C MET A 28 25.39 31.05 -23.54
N GLN A 29 26.62 30.57 -23.63
CA GLN A 29 26.95 29.21 -23.25
C GLN A 29 28.02 29.19 -22.16
N LEU A 30 27.86 28.25 -21.25
CA LEU A 30 28.75 28.03 -20.13
C LEU A 30 29.39 26.66 -20.28
N LEU A 31 30.71 26.61 -20.40
CA LEU A 31 31.45 25.37 -20.41
C LEU A 31 31.47 24.78 -19.00
N VAL A 32 31.02 23.54 -18.88
CA VAL A 32 31.11 22.74 -17.65
C VAL A 32 32.54 22.26 -17.48
N VAL A 33 33.22 22.74 -16.45
CA VAL A 33 34.61 22.39 -16.16
C VAL A 33 34.66 21.58 -14.87
N THR A 34 35.27 20.40 -14.95
CA THR A 34 35.56 19.52 -13.81
C THR A 34 37.04 19.17 -13.82
N ASP A 35 37.69 19.21 -12.67
CA ASP A 35 39.07 18.77 -12.47
C ASP A 35 39.17 17.75 -11.32
N MET A 36 40.37 17.25 -11.06
CA MET A 36 40.63 16.27 -9.99
C MET A 36 40.33 16.78 -8.58
N SER A 37 40.22 18.10 -8.40
CA SER A 37 39.89 18.73 -7.12
C SER A 37 38.40 19.02 -6.95
N THR A 38 37.62 18.86 -8.03
CA THR A 38 36.20 19.15 -8.06
C THR A 38 35.43 18.04 -7.33
N PRO A 39 34.60 18.35 -6.31
CA PRO A 39 33.83 17.34 -5.60
C PRO A 39 32.88 16.56 -6.53
N PRO A 40 32.54 15.30 -6.20
CA PRO A 40 31.57 14.54 -6.99
C PRO A 40 30.26 15.30 -7.21
N GLN A 41 29.75 15.26 -8.44
CA GLN A 41 28.57 16.01 -8.90
C GLN A 41 28.71 17.53 -8.91
N CYS A 42 29.86 18.09 -8.56
CA CYS A 42 30.11 19.53 -8.66
C CYS A 42 30.87 19.85 -9.96
N CYS A 43 30.78 21.10 -10.38
CA CYS A 43 31.51 21.65 -11.52
C CYS A 43 31.69 23.15 -11.37
N TYR A 44 32.60 23.70 -12.15
CA TYR A 44 32.70 25.13 -12.41
C TYR A 44 32.01 25.45 -13.74
N LEU A 45 31.52 26.67 -13.87
CA LEU A 45 30.93 27.16 -15.11
C LEU A 45 31.76 28.29 -15.68
N GLN A 46 32.38 28.06 -16.83
CA GLN A 46 33.18 29.06 -17.53
C GLN A 46 32.37 29.68 -18.67
N PRO A 47 32.17 31.01 -18.70
CA PRO A 47 31.53 31.66 -19.83
C PRO A 47 32.32 31.49 -21.13
N VAL A 48 31.62 31.16 -22.21
CA VAL A 48 32.18 31.05 -23.56
C VAL A 48 31.81 32.28 -24.38
N PRO A 49 32.76 32.97 -25.05
CA PRO A 49 32.47 34.15 -25.85
C PRO A 49 31.51 33.86 -27.01
N LEU A 50 30.69 34.84 -27.38
CA LEU A 50 29.77 34.72 -28.53
C LEU A 50 30.49 34.81 -29.89
N THR A 51 31.70 35.36 -29.92
CA THR A 51 32.43 35.65 -31.16
C THR A 51 33.53 34.64 -31.47
N ASN A 52 34.19 34.08 -30.46
CA ASN A 52 35.22 33.07 -30.62
C ASN A 52 35.38 32.21 -29.35
N PRO A 53 35.08 30.90 -29.39
CA PRO A 53 35.20 30.02 -28.23
C PRO A 53 36.65 29.81 -27.75
N GLU A 54 37.66 30.04 -28.61
CA GLU A 54 39.08 29.75 -28.32
C GLU A 54 39.79 30.88 -27.55
N PHE A 55 39.23 32.10 -27.52
CA PHE A 55 39.87 33.27 -26.87
C PHE A 55 39.03 33.79 -25.70
N VAL A 56 39.18 33.17 -24.52
CA VAL A 56 38.52 33.58 -23.28
C VAL A 56 39.42 34.50 -22.46
N THR A 57 39.68 35.72 -22.93
CA THR A 57 40.52 36.66 -22.17
C THR A 57 39.71 37.69 -21.38
N GLU A 58 38.62 38.26 -21.92
CA GLU A 58 37.88 39.34 -21.24
C GLU A 58 36.38 39.37 -21.57
N ILE A 59 35.60 38.51 -20.91
CA ILE A 59 34.15 38.62 -20.80
C ILE A 59 33.79 39.31 -19.48
N THR A 60 33.34 40.57 -19.53
CA THR A 60 32.83 41.27 -18.33
C THR A 60 31.36 40.94 -18.11
N LEU A 61 31.08 39.78 -17.52
CA LEU A 61 29.73 39.41 -17.10
C LEU A 61 29.54 39.64 -15.59
N PRO A 62 28.43 40.26 -15.16
CA PRO A 62 28.08 40.37 -13.75
C PRO A 62 28.11 38.98 -13.07
N GLY A 63 28.79 38.88 -11.93
CA GLY A 63 28.93 37.62 -11.20
C GLY A 63 30.05 36.69 -11.67
N CYS A 64 30.89 37.07 -12.65
CA CYS A 64 32.09 36.29 -12.99
C CYS A 64 33.28 36.67 -12.11
N HIS A 65 34.11 35.68 -11.76
CA HIS A 65 35.31 35.86 -10.95
C HIS A 65 36.52 35.23 -11.63
N ARG A 66 37.65 35.94 -11.61
CA ARG A 66 38.93 35.45 -12.14
C ARG A 66 39.60 34.57 -11.08
N TYR A 67 39.90 33.33 -11.42
CA TYR A 67 40.54 32.36 -10.53
C TYR A 67 42.05 32.27 -10.78
N ALA A 68 42.79 31.58 -9.91
CA ALA A 68 44.27 31.57 -9.81
C ALA A 68 45.05 31.21 -11.10
N GLN A 69 44.37 30.77 -12.17
CA GLN A 69 44.96 30.45 -13.48
C GLN A 69 44.54 31.44 -14.59
N GLY A 70 43.98 32.61 -14.24
CA GLY A 70 43.49 33.60 -15.20
C GLY A 70 42.15 33.27 -15.87
N ARG A 71 41.66 32.03 -15.70
CA ARG A 71 40.32 31.61 -16.15
C ARG A 71 39.23 32.30 -15.35
N MET A 72 38.11 32.56 -16.01
CA MET A 72 36.94 33.17 -15.39
C MET A 72 35.83 32.14 -15.19
N PHE A 73 35.25 32.15 -14.00
CA PHE A 73 34.14 31.27 -13.64
C PHE A 73 32.96 32.09 -13.12
N LEU A 74 31.76 31.59 -13.39
CA LEU A 74 30.51 32.16 -12.93
C LEU A 74 30.33 31.82 -11.44
N LYS A 75 30.24 32.85 -10.60
CA LYS A 75 29.86 32.67 -9.20
C LYS A 75 28.45 32.14 -9.13
N ASN A 76 28.24 31.15 -8.28
CA ASN A 76 26.93 30.66 -7.95
C ASN A 76 26.08 31.78 -7.34
N THR A 77 26.63 32.75 -6.60
CA THR A 77 25.89 33.89 -5.99
C THR A 77 25.12 34.77 -6.97
N ILE A 78 25.31 34.62 -8.29
CA ILE A 78 24.44 35.25 -9.30
C ILE A 78 22.96 34.91 -9.09
N HIS A 79 22.64 33.74 -8.52
CA HIS A 79 21.25 33.42 -8.16
C HIS A 79 20.69 34.34 -7.07
N GLU A 80 21.52 34.75 -6.11
CA GLU A 80 21.08 35.62 -5.01
C GLU A 80 20.72 37.01 -5.51
N MET A 81 21.42 37.52 -6.53
CA MET A 81 21.11 38.80 -7.17
C MET A 81 19.75 38.78 -7.90
N ASN A 82 19.45 37.68 -8.58
CA ASN A 82 18.18 37.54 -9.31
C ASN A 82 17.00 37.36 -8.37
N PHE A 83 17.13 36.52 -7.33
CA PHE A 83 16.12 36.42 -6.27
C PHE A 83 15.91 37.76 -5.57
N LYS A 84 16.98 38.49 -5.23
CA LYS A 84 16.82 39.80 -4.61
C LYS A 84 16.05 40.78 -5.50
N ALA A 85 16.37 40.84 -6.79
CA ALA A 85 15.68 41.71 -7.74
C ALA A 85 14.19 41.36 -7.93
N ASP A 86 13.85 40.09 -8.05
CA ASP A 86 12.46 39.65 -8.23
C ASP A 86 11.61 39.87 -6.98
N TYR A 87 12.20 39.71 -5.78
CA TYR A 87 11.47 39.68 -4.50
C TYR A 87 11.57 40.96 -3.67
N ASP A 88 12.60 41.80 -3.82
CA ASP A 88 12.61 43.17 -3.27
C ASP A 88 11.40 43.97 -3.80
N LYS A 89 10.89 43.60 -4.98
CA LYS A 89 9.64 44.12 -5.54
C LYS A 89 8.40 43.82 -4.69
N TRP A 90 8.41 42.76 -3.89
CA TRP A 90 7.27 42.26 -3.12
C TRP A 90 7.44 42.39 -1.60
N GLY A 91 8.63 42.73 -1.09
CA GLY A 91 8.87 43.01 0.33
C GLY A 91 8.72 41.80 1.25
N ILE A 92 9.10 40.60 0.80
CA ILE A 92 8.93 39.34 1.54
C ILE A 92 10.30 38.80 2.02
N ASP A 93 10.40 38.47 3.31
CA ASP A 93 11.56 37.80 3.90
C ASP A 93 11.55 36.29 3.57
N PHE A 94 12.73 35.69 3.35
CA PHE A 94 12.86 34.30 2.88
C PHE A 94 13.76 33.44 3.77
N ILE A 95 13.47 32.14 3.80
CA ILE A 95 14.30 31.12 4.45
C ILE A 95 15.18 30.45 3.40
N ARG A 96 16.47 30.27 3.70
CA ARG A 96 17.44 29.61 2.82
C ARG A 96 17.58 28.13 3.18
N HIS A 97 17.39 27.24 2.19
CA HIS A 97 17.55 25.79 2.35
C HIS A 97 18.58 25.22 1.35
N GLY A 98 19.85 25.60 1.52
CA GLY A 98 20.91 25.17 0.58
C GLY A 98 20.77 25.88 -0.78
N PRO A 99 20.56 25.16 -1.90
CA PRO A 99 20.33 25.77 -3.23
C PRO A 99 18.94 26.40 -3.38
N SER A 100 17.98 26.05 -2.51
CA SER A 100 16.60 26.54 -2.58
C SER A 100 16.35 27.72 -1.66
N ARG A 101 15.31 28.48 -2.01
CA ARG A 101 14.69 29.49 -1.18
C ARG A 101 13.20 29.20 -1.06
N SER A 102 12.65 29.56 0.09
CA SER A 102 11.25 29.32 0.40
C SER A 102 10.63 30.60 0.95
N ILE A 103 9.46 30.96 0.42
CA ILE A 103 8.65 32.10 0.85
C ILE A 103 7.89 31.74 2.15
N SER A 104 7.66 30.45 2.36
CA SER A 104 7.08 29.82 3.54
C SER A 104 7.71 28.42 3.74
N ASP A 105 7.34 27.70 4.79
CA ASP A 105 7.80 26.33 5.04
C ASP A 105 7.40 25.30 3.95
N ASP A 106 6.61 25.69 2.94
CA ASP A 106 5.90 24.76 2.05
C ASP A 106 6.30 24.80 0.57
N THR A 107 7.22 25.67 0.12
CA THR A 107 7.61 25.68 -1.31
C THR A 107 9.09 26.00 -1.50
N ASP A 108 9.83 25.05 -2.06
CA ASP A 108 11.26 25.17 -2.40
C ASP A 108 11.45 25.58 -3.87
N GLU A 109 11.98 26.80 -4.08
CA GLU A 109 12.31 27.34 -5.40
C GLU A 109 13.82 27.36 -5.65
N VAL A 110 14.26 26.94 -6.84
CA VAL A 110 15.68 26.89 -7.23
C VAL A 110 15.88 27.44 -8.64
N TYR A 111 16.84 28.35 -8.81
CA TYR A 111 17.33 28.72 -10.15
C TYR A 111 18.36 27.71 -10.65
N ALA A 112 18.26 27.36 -11.93
CA ALA A 112 19.13 26.36 -12.54
C ALA A 112 19.51 26.71 -13.99
N ILE A 113 20.65 26.17 -14.41
CA ILE A 113 21.15 26.28 -15.79
C ILE A 113 20.90 24.94 -16.47
N TYR A 114 20.28 24.98 -17.64
CA TYR A 114 19.99 23.77 -18.41
C TYR A 114 21.25 23.24 -19.09
N CYS A 115 21.52 21.95 -18.95
CA CYS A 115 22.56 21.22 -19.66
C CYS A 115 21.92 20.13 -20.52
N ALA A 116 21.98 20.30 -21.84
CA ALA A 116 21.31 19.39 -22.77
C ALA A 116 21.94 18.00 -22.80
N LYS A 117 23.28 17.95 -22.73
CA LYS A 117 24.03 16.70 -22.80
C LYS A 117 24.20 16.10 -21.41
N LEU A 118 23.91 14.82 -21.28
CA LEU A 118 24.06 14.11 -20.02
C LEU A 118 25.55 13.91 -19.69
N PRO A 119 25.99 14.34 -18.49
CA PRO A 119 27.30 14.02 -17.96
C PRO A 119 27.54 12.51 -17.92
N GLU A 120 28.80 12.09 -18.07
CA GLU A 120 29.18 10.67 -18.10
C GLU A 120 28.70 9.88 -16.87
N ASN A 121 28.77 10.49 -15.68
CA ASN A 121 28.30 9.88 -14.45
C ASN A 121 26.78 9.62 -14.45
N CYS A 122 25.99 10.34 -15.26
CA CYS A 122 24.56 10.08 -15.44
C CYS A 122 24.26 9.02 -16.51
N GLN A 123 25.24 8.63 -17.33
CA GLN A 123 25.01 7.64 -18.38
C GLN A 123 24.88 6.21 -17.84
N TYR A 124 25.34 5.97 -16.62
CA TYR A 124 25.32 4.67 -15.96
C TYR A 124 23.92 4.02 -15.94
N ILE A 125 22.85 4.79 -15.72
CA ILE A 125 21.47 4.27 -15.69
C ILE A 125 21.07 3.56 -17.00
N PHE A 126 21.61 3.99 -18.14
CA PHE A 126 21.29 3.40 -19.44
C PHE A 126 22.01 2.06 -19.65
N GLN A 127 23.20 1.92 -19.08
CA GLN A 127 24.05 0.74 -19.21
C GLN A 127 23.70 -0.38 -18.22
N ARG A 128 23.03 -0.04 -17.10
CA ARG A 128 22.64 -1.03 -16.08
C ARG A 128 21.67 -2.10 -16.63
N PRO A 129 21.82 -3.38 -16.20
CA PRO A 129 20.82 -4.43 -16.42
C PRO A 129 19.45 -4.07 -15.81
N LYS A 130 18.36 -4.35 -16.54
CA LYS A 130 16.98 -4.02 -16.14
C LYS A 130 16.10 -5.28 -16.15
N PRO A 131 16.33 -6.24 -15.24
CA PRO A 131 15.62 -7.53 -15.26
C PRO A 131 14.10 -7.38 -15.01
N GLY A 132 13.68 -6.31 -14.33
CA GLY A 132 12.27 -5.97 -14.17
C GLY A 132 11.60 -5.37 -15.41
N HIS A 133 12.34 -5.17 -16.51
CA HIS A 133 11.88 -4.45 -17.72
C HIS A 133 11.41 -3.02 -17.44
N TRP A 134 11.98 -2.42 -16.38
CA TRP A 134 11.74 -1.04 -15.97
C TRP A 134 13.09 -0.37 -15.67
N PRO A 135 13.31 0.91 -16.04
CA PRO A 135 12.43 1.77 -16.84
C PRO A 135 12.23 1.25 -18.27
N ARG A 136 11.11 1.60 -18.89
CA ARG A 136 10.83 1.22 -20.29
C ARG A 136 11.74 1.98 -21.28
N PRO A 137 12.03 1.43 -22.47
CA PRO A 137 12.89 2.09 -23.46
C PRO A 137 12.46 3.51 -23.83
N GLU A 138 11.16 3.78 -23.90
CA GLU A 138 10.59 5.09 -24.22
C GLU A 138 10.95 6.11 -23.14
N LEU A 139 10.80 5.74 -21.87
CA LEU A 139 11.19 6.58 -20.75
C LEU A 139 12.71 6.81 -20.73
N LEU A 140 13.52 5.78 -21.02
CA LEU A 140 14.97 5.95 -21.11
C LEU A 140 15.36 6.94 -22.23
N THR A 141 14.62 6.95 -23.34
CA THR A 141 14.82 7.90 -24.43
C THR A 141 14.47 9.31 -23.99
N GLN A 142 13.32 9.50 -23.33
CA GLN A 142 12.94 10.79 -22.74
C GLN A 142 13.98 11.29 -21.72
N LEU A 143 14.51 10.41 -20.87
CA LEU A 143 15.54 10.78 -19.90
C LEU A 143 16.84 11.26 -20.58
N LYS A 144 17.19 10.73 -21.76
CA LYS A 144 18.34 11.19 -22.55
C LYS A 144 18.08 12.55 -23.19
N GLU A 145 16.91 12.73 -23.79
CA GLU A 145 16.55 13.94 -24.53
C GLU A 145 16.37 15.16 -23.63
N ASN A 146 15.92 14.95 -22.40
CA ASN A 146 15.62 16.04 -21.48
C ASN A 146 16.84 16.58 -20.70
N GLY A 147 18.03 16.01 -20.88
CA GLY A 147 19.25 16.50 -20.23
C GLY A 147 19.17 16.57 -18.70
N VAL A 148 19.91 17.51 -18.11
CA VAL A 148 20.04 17.74 -16.67
C VAL A 148 20.15 19.24 -16.35
N PHE A 149 20.12 19.57 -15.07
CA PHE A 149 20.21 20.95 -14.59
C PHE A 149 21.41 21.13 -13.68
N LEU A 150 21.99 22.33 -13.69
CA LEU A 150 23.04 22.75 -12.77
C LEU A 150 22.46 23.77 -11.80
N VAL A 151 22.56 23.50 -10.51
CA VAL A 151 22.02 24.33 -9.43
C VAL A 151 23.16 24.92 -8.59
N PRO A 152 23.02 26.13 -8.05
CA PRO A 152 24.06 26.74 -7.22
C PRO A 152 24.28 25.92 -5.94
N THR A 153 25.52 25.69 -5.50
CA THR A 153 25.77 25.02 -4.21
C THR A 153 26.81 25.74 -3.36
N ASN A 154 26.43 26.12 -2.15
CA ASN A 154 27.34 26.79 -1.20
C ASN A 154 27.93 25.81 -0.18
N HIS A 155 27.45 24.56 -0.18
CA HIS A 155 27.92 23.50 0.69
C HIS A 155 28.60 22.44 -0.15
N VAL A 156 29.93 22.51 -0.23
CA VAL A 156 30.71 21.27 -0.30
C VAL A 156 30.68 20.76 1.13
N GLU A 157 29.67 19.95 1.48
CA GLU A 157 29.65 19.27 2.78
C GLU A 157 31.02 18.65 2.97
N ASN A 158 31.79 19.12 3.97
CA ASN A 158 33.11 18.64 4.37
C ASN A 158 33.36 17.21 3.89
N THR A 159 33.86 17.05 2.67
CA THR A 159 34.30 15.78 2.12
C THR A 159 35.66 15.53 2.74
N THR A 160 35.71 15.38 4.06
CA THR A 160 36.91 15.08 4.83
C THR A 160 37.42 13.67 4.60
N ASN A 161 36.81 12.93 3.65
CA ASN A 161 37.07 11.53 3.36
C ASN A 161 37.09 11.21 1.85
N TRP A 162 37.23 12.19 0.96
CA TRP A 162 37.43 11.88 -0.47
C TRP A 162 38.92 11.75 -0.76
N ASP A 163 39.45 10.55 -0.53
CA ASP A 163 40.72 10.10 -1.08
C ASP A 163 40.42 9.23 -2.33
N PRO A 164 40.91 9.58 -3.53
CA PRO A 164 40.76 8.75 -4.72
C PRO A 164 41.51 7.41 -4.63
N GLY A 165 42.41 7.25 -3.64
CA GLY A 165 43.34 6.12 -3.54
C GLY A 165 43.21 5.19 -2.33
N GLN A 166 42.42 5.51 -1.28
CA GLN A 166 42.37 4.66 -0.07
C GLN A 166 40.96 4.43 0.48
N HIS A 167 40.58 3.15 0.55
CA HIS A 167 39.63 2.68 1.56
C HIS A 167 40.30 2.84 2.95
N LEU A 168 39.74 3.71 3.79
CA LEU A 168 40.20 4.16 5.12
C LEU A 168 41.37 5.16 5.13
N GLY A 169 41.04 6.45 5.25
CA GLY A 169 41.98 7.50 5.65
C GLY A 169 41.31 8.88 5.61
N ILE A 170 41.22 9.56 6.76
CA ILE A 170 40.65 10.91 6.90
C ILE A 170 41.66 11.93 6.37
N LEU A 171 41.27 12.74 5.39
CA LEU A 171 42.06 13.90 4.92
C LEU A 171 41.13 15.09 4.72
N THR A 172 41.22 16.05 5.64
CA THR A 172 40.54 17.34 5.60
C THR A 172 41.18 18.24 4.54
N VAL A 173 40.52 18.44 3.39
CA VAL A 173 40.84 19.56 2.50
C VAL A 173 40.31 20.84 3.15
N ARG A 174 41.20 21.62 3.78
CA ARG A 174 40.90 23.02 4.11
C ARG A 174 41.02 23.85 2.83
N THR A 175 39.90 24.16 2.18
CA THR A 175 39.84 25.18 1.14
C THR A 175 39.97 26.55 1.81
N TYR A 176 41.16 27.15 1.74
CA TYR A 176 41.46 28.50 2.24
C TYR A 176 40.95 29.63 1.32
N ASP A 177 40.14 29.30 0.32
CA ASP A 177 39.72 30.20 -0.75
C ASP A 177 38.19 30.15 -0.92
N ASN A 178 37.57 31.30 -1.19
CA ASN A 178 36.13 31.51 -1.45
C ASN A 178 35.59 30.74 -2.68
N SER A 179 36.33 29.73 -3.15
CA SER A 179 35.99 28.74 -4.19
C SER A 179 34.61 28.08 -4.03
N HIS A 180 34.05 28.04 -2.82
CA HIS A 180 32.68 27.54 -2.61
C HIS A 180 31.62 28.39 -3.30
N GLU A 181 31.90 29.67 -3.57
CA GLU A 181 31.03 30.54 -4.35
C GLU A 181 31.09 30.23 -5.86
N LEU A 182 31.94 29.29 -6.31
CA LEU A 182 32.09 28.95 -7.73
C LEU A 182 31.50 27.59 -8.09
N PHE A 183 31.10 26.79 -7.09
CA PHE A 183 30.59 25.45 -7.35
C PHE A 183 29.11 25.46 -7.77
N TRP A 184 28.87 24.71 -8.84
CA TRP A 184 27.55 24.34 -9.34
C TRP A 184 27.38 22.84 -9.22
N LYS A 185 26.23 22.39 -8.71
CA LYS A 185 25.92 20.97 -8.51
C LYS A 185 25.00 20.46 -9.61
N LEU A 186 25.27 19.25 -10.07
CA LEU A 186 24.40 18.50 -10.95
C LEU A 186 23.10 18.10 -10.23
N SER A 187 21.97 18.49 -10.82
CA SER A 187 20.63 18.16 -10.36
C SER A 187 19.95 17.23 -11.35
N THR A 188 19.64 16.02 -10.89
CA THR A 188 18.87 15.02 -11.64
C THR A 188 17.40 14.98 -11.23
N ASN A 189 16.90 16.00 -10.52
CA ASN A 189 15.54 16.02 -9.99
C ASN A 189 14.47 15.85 -11.09
N PHE A 190 14.69 16.40 -12.28
CA PHE A 190 13.76 16.23 -13.39
C PHE A 190 13.71 14.78 -13.89
N MET A 191 14.87 14.15 -14.08
CA MET A 191 14.96 12.72 -14.42
C MET A 191 14.26 11.85 -13.39
N GLU A 192 14.50 12.14 -12.11
CA GLU A 192 13.85 11.42 -11.02
C GLU A 192 12.34 11.63 -11.00
N ARG A 193 11.86 12.84 -11.34
CA ARG A 193 10.44 13.13 -11.42
C ARG A 193 9.78 12.32 -12.53
N LEU A 194 10.40 12.24 -13.71
CA LEU A 194 9.95 11.38 -14.80
C LEU A 194 9.91 9.89 -14.37
N LEU A 195 10.96 9.42 -13.70
CA LEU A 195 11.00 8.06 -13.13
C LEU A 195 9.89 7.82 -12.10
N MET A 196 9.56 8.82 -11.27
CA MET A 196 8.47 8.71 -10.30
C MET A 196 7.09 8.66 -10.97
N PHE A 197 6.89 9.39 -12.07
CA PHE A 197 5.61 9.42 -12.79
C PHE A 197 5.33 8.15 -13.59
N ASP A 198 6.36 7.39 -13.95
CA ASP A 198 6.21 6.09 -14.60
C ASP A 198 5.92 4.93 -13.62
N LEU A 199 5.93 5.21 -12.32
CA LEU A 199 5.60 4.20 -11.32
C LEU A 199 4.11 3.82 -11.36
N THR A 200 3.82 2.54 -11.14
CA THR A 200 2.45 2.05 -11.00
C THR A 200 1.81 2.54 -9.70
N ILE A 201 0.48 2.50 -9.63
CA ILE A 201 -0.28 2.86 -8.41
C ILE A 201 0.24 2.08 -7.19
N THR A 202 0.48 0.78 -7.31
CA THR A 202 1.02 -0.03 -6.20
C THR A 202 2.41 0.45 -5.75
N GLN A 203 3.28 0.83 -6.68
CA GLN A 203 4.61 1.37 -6.38
C GLN A 203 4.53 2.74 -5.68
N ILE A 204 3.63 3.61 -6.14
CA ILE A 204 3.35 4.90 -5.50
C ILE A 204 2.82 4.71 -4.07
N LYS A 205 1.90 3.75 -3.85
CA LYS A 205 1.43 3.39 -2.50
C LYS A 205 2.59 3.01 -1.58
N VAL A 206 3.54 2.22 -2.07
CA VAL A 206 4.73 1.83 -1.29
C VAL A 206 5.60 3.05 -0.97
N LYS A 207 5.77 3.99 -1.92
CA LYS A 207 6.48 5.26 -1.69
C LYS A 207 5.86 6.07 -0.55
N MET A 208 4.53 6.19 -0.53
CA MET A 208 3.80 7.00 0.45
C MET A 208 3.91 6.43 1.85
N ILE A 209 3.61 5.15 2.01
CA ILE A 209 3.59 4.48 3.32
C ILE A 209 4.97 4.50 3.98
N ARG A 210 6.03 4.43 3.19
CA ARG A 210 7.41 4.45 3.64
C ARG A 210 7.83 5.73 4.38
N LYS A 211 7.25 6.90 4.06
CA LYS A 211 7.53 8.15 4.81
C LYS A 211 6.98 8.05 6.23
N GLU A 212 5.79 7.50 6.39
CA GLU A 212 5.12 7.35 7.70
C GLU A 212 5.56 6.09 8.45
N PHE A 213 6.03 5.06 7.74
CA PHE A 213 6.53 3.83 8.34
C PHE A 213 7.93 3.97 8.91
N CYS A 214 8.85 4.48 8.08
CA CYS A 214 10.26 4.44 8.41
C CYS A 214 10.66 5.63 9.27
N LYS A 215 10.12 6.83 9.01
CA LYS A 215 10.53 8.06 9.71
C LYS A 215 10.38 7.96 11.24
N PRO A 216 9.29 7.43 11.82
CA PRO A 216 9.18 7.28 13.28
C PRO A 216 10.24 6.34 13.88
N LEU A 217 10.71 5.36 13.11
CA LEU A 217 11.64 4.33 13.58
C LEU A 217 13.09 4.73 13.38
N VAL A 218 13.40 5.37 12.25
CA VAL A 218 14.78 5.73 11.86
C VAL A 218 15.12 7.19 12.17
N GLY A 219 14.13 8.03 12.48
CA GLY A 219 14.30 9.47 12.71
C GLY A 219 14.84 10.19 11.47
N ASP A 220 15.65 11.22 11.70
CA ASP A 220 16.30 11.99 10.63
C ASP A 220 17.57 11.34 10.09
N ARG A 221 17.93 10.13 10.55
CA ARG A 221 19.11 9.38 10.09
C ARG A 221 19.00 9.02 8.60
N LEU A 222 17.79 8.74 8.14
CA LEU A 222 17.51 8.44 6.73
C LEU A 222 16.49 9.43 6.19
N SER A 223 16.90 10.19 5.18
CA SER A 223 15.98 11.03 4.40
C SER A 223 15.03 10.21 3.52
N THR A 224 13.95 10.86 3.07
CA THR A 224 13.02 10.35 2.05
C THR A 224 13.72 9.95 0.74
N PHE A 225 14.88 10.54 0.47
CA PHE A 225 15.67 10.28 -0.73
C PHE A 225 16.32 8.88 -0.73
N HIS A 226 16.88 8.42 0.40
CA HIS A 226 17.43 7.05 0.52
C HIS A 226 16.36 6.01 0.23
N LEU A 227 15.17 6.27 0.79
CA LEU A 227 14.04 5.40 0.67
C LEU A 227 13.48 5.41 -0.77
N LYS A 228 13.53 6.56 -1.48
CA LYS A 228 13.17 6.72 -2.91
C LYS A 228 14.10 5.91 -3.79
N THR A 229 15.38 6.03 -3.53
CA THR A 229 16.42 5.25 -4.20
C THR A 229 16.20 3.75 -4.02
N ALA A 230 15.91 3.29 -2.80
CA ALA A 230 15.62 1.87 -2.54
C ALA A 230 14.38 1.35 -3.29
N LEU A 231 13.32 2.16 -3.39
CA LEU A 231 12.14 1.83 -4.19
C LEU A 231 12.49 1.67 -5.67
N LEU A 232 13.21 2.63 -6.26
CA LEU A 232 13.58 2.60 -7.67
C LEU A 232 14.42 1.37 -8.02
N TYR A 233 15.43 1.04 -7.21
CA TYR A 233 16.20 -0.18 -7.39
C TYR A 233 15.37 -1.45 -7.19
N SER A 234 14.37 -1.43 -6.30
CA SER A 234 13.48 -2.57 -6.11
C SER A 234 12.61 -2.81 -7.35
N VAL A 235 12.08 -1.74 -7.95
CA VAL A 235 11.27 -1.82 -9.18
C VAL A 235 12.13 -2.30 -10.36
N GLU A 236 13.31 -1.70 -10.56
CA GLU A 236 14.25 -2.09 -11.62
C GLU A 236 14.63 -3.59 -11.58
N ARG A 237 14.72 -4.16 -10.37
CA ARG A 237 15.22 -5.52 -10.15
C ARG A 237 14.15 -6.61 -10.09
N SER A 238 12.87 -6.26 -10.04
CA SER A 238 11.80 -7.23 -9.79
C SER A 238 10.78 -7.28 -10.92
N PRO A 239 10.19 -8.46 -11.21
CA PRO A 239 9.24 -8.60 -12.30
C PRO A 239 7.94 -7.81 -12.01
N PRO A 240 7.28 -7.27 -13.05
CA PRO A 240 6.04 -6.50 -12.90
C PRO A 240 4.91 -7.26 -12.20
N CYS A 241 4.90 -8.60 -12.27
CA CYS A 241 3.88 -9.44 -11.64
C CYS A 241 3.85 -9.33 -10.10
N ILE A 242 4.96 -8.90 -9.48
CA ILE A 242 5.03 -8.66 -8.02
C ILE A 242 4.30 -7.37 -7.66
N TRP A 243 4.36 -6.32 -8.49
CA TRP A 243 3.82 -4.99 -8.21
C TRP A 243 2.32 -4.88 -8.46
N LYS A 244 1.56 -5.73 -7.77
CA LYS A 244 0.09 -5.73 -7.76
C LYS A 244 -0.42 -5.43 -6.36
N ASP A 245 -1.57 -4.80 -6.24
CA ASP A 245 -2.16 -4.43 -4.94
C ASP A 245 -2.30 -5.63 -3.98
N LYS A 246 -2.66 -6.82 -4.48
CA LYS A 246 -2.72 -8.06 -3.66
C LYS A 246 -1.37 -8.44 -3.00
N ASN A 247 -0.27 -7.99 -3.59
CA ASN A 247 1.10 -8.23 -3.14
C ASN A 247 1.70 -7.01 -2.42
N PHE A 248 0.89 -6.01 -2.05
CA PHE A 248 1.36 -4.73 -1.53
C PHE A 248 2.41 -4.86 -0.40
N ILE A 249 2.17 -5.73 0.57
CA ILE A 249 3.12 -5.96 1.68
C ILE A 249 4.40 -6.64 1.22
N GLN A 250 4.33 -7.55 0.25
CA GLN A 250 5.53 -8.14 -0.35
C GLN A 250 6.35 -7.07 -1.07
N CYS A 251 5.70 -6.12 -1.73
CA CYS A 251 6.35 -4.96 -2.36
C CYS A 251 7.03 -4.06 -1.31
N LEU A 252 6.36 -3.81 -0.18
CA LEU A 252 6.95 -3.07 0.93
C LEU A 252 8.17 -3.79 1.53
N LYS A 253 8.03 -5.09 1.83
CA LYS A 253 9.12 -5.96 2.31
C LYS A 253 10.30 -5.99 1.34
N LEU A 254 10.04 -6.02 0.03
CA LEU A 254 11.07 -5.94 -1.00
C LEU A 254 11.86 -4.64 -0.88
N CYS A 255 11.20 -3.49 -0.76
CA CYS A 255 11.86 -2.20 -0.59
C CYS A 255 12.69 -2.13 0.70
N MET A 256 12.16 -2.62 1.82
CA MET A 256 12.90 -2.66 3.10
C MET A 256 14.10 -3.60 3.03
N THR A 257 13.96 -4.73 2.33
CA THR A 257 15.05 -5.68 2.11
C THR A 257 16.15 -5.05 1.26
N THR A 258 15.78 -4.32 0.19
CA THR A 258 16.73 -3.56 -0.62
C THR A 258 17.48 -2.54 0.23
N LEU A 259 16.78 -1.70 1.00
CA LEU A 259 17.45 -0.70 1.84
C LEU A 259 18.35 -1.32 2.91
N ARG A 260 17.91 -2.40 3.56
CA ARG A 260 18.74 -3.17 4.50
C ARG A 260 20.01 -3.70 3.82
N SER A 261 19.92 -4.19 2.59
CA SER A 261 21.09 -4.68 1.86
C SER A 261 22.10 -3.56 1.58
N LEU A 262 21.62 -2.37 1.21
CA LEU A 262 22.45 -1.17 1.03
C LEU A 262 23.15 -0.77 2.34
N LEU A 263 22.43 -0.82 3.47
CA LEU A 263 22.99 -0.54 4.79
C LEU A 263 24.08 -1.55 5.18
N LYS A 264 23.90 -2.84 4.88
CA LYS A 264 24.89 -3.89 5.16
C LYS A 264 26.22 -3.64 4.44
N VAL A 265 26.17 -3.17 3.19
CA VAL A 265 27.37 -2.82 2.41
C VAL A 265 27.83 -1.38 2.65
N ARG A 266 27.15 -0.63 3.53
CA ARG A 266 27.41 0.79 3.84
C ARG A 266 27.45 1.71 2.63
N TYR A 267 26.70 1.35 1.59
CA TYR A 267 26.72 2.02 0.31
C TYR A 267 25.31 2.08 -0.30
N CYS A 268 24.79 3.30 -0.43
CA CYS A 268 23.52 3.57 -1.10
C CYS A 268 23.79 4.37 -2.38
N PRO A 269 23.85 3.72 -3.56
CA PRO A 269 24.16 4.41 -4.80
C PRO A 269 23.03 5.37 -5.17
N HIS A 270 23.35 6.57 -5.62
CA HIS A 270 22.38 7.44 -6.28
C HIS A 270 21.76 6.70 -7.48
N TYR A 271 20.46 6.87 -7.73
CA TYR A 271 19.77 6.06 -8.76
C TYR A 271 20.17 6.46 -10.19
N THR A 272 20.29 7.76 -10.45
CA THR A 272 20.63 8.33 -11.77
C THR A 272 22.11 8.62 -11.98
N THR A 273 22.92 8.67 -10.91
CA THR A 273 24.32 9.13 -10.98
C THR A 273 25.25 8.07 -10.39
N SER A 274 26.30 7.68 -11.10
CA SER A 274 27.31 6.75 -10.59
C SER A 274 28.22 7.40 -9.55
N ASN A 275 28.93 6.57 -8.78
CA ASN A 275 29.96 6.96 -7.82
C ASN A 275 29.51 7.90 -6.68
N VAL A 276 28.20 7.98 -6.43
CA VAL A 276 27.63 8.82 -5.37
C VAL A 276 27.00 7.93 -4.31
N ASN A 277 27.59 7.92 -3.11
CA ASN A 277 27.05 7.22 -1.95
C ASN A 277 26.19 8.17 -1.11
N LEU A 278 24.88 7.95 -1.09
CA LEU A 278 23.93 8.77 -0.34
C LEU A 278 24.10 8.66 1.18
N PHE A 279 24.70 7.57 1.69
CA PHE A 279 25.01 7.45 3.12
C PHE A 279 26.24 8.24 3.54
N ALA A 280 27.10 8.64 2.59
CA ALA A 280 28.31 9.40 2.91
C ALA A 280 27.95 10.76 3.51
N GLY A 281 28.60 11.12 4.63
CA GLY A 281 28.33 12.36 5.35
C GLY A 281 27.00 12.40 6.12
N LYS A 282 26.11 11.41 5.93
CA LYS A 282 24.80 11.34 6.60
C LYS A 282 24.77 10.34 7.76
N LEU A 283 25.41 9.18 7.60
CA LEU A 283 25.42 8.12 8.61
C LEU A 283 26.82 7.91 9.20
N ARG A 284 26.89 7.77 10.52
CA ARG A 284 28.10 7.38 11.25
C ARG A 284 28.23 5.85 11.31
N CYS A 285 29.45 5.34 11.46
CA CYS A 285 29.73 3.90 11.47
C CYS A 285 28.92 3.10 12.50
N ASN A 286 28.61 3.69 13.66
CA ASN A 286 27.84 3.08 14.72
C ASN A 286 26.31 3.09 14.48
N GLU A 287 25.82 3.85 13.51
CA GLU A 287 24.38 3.91 13.19
C GLU A 287 23.94 2.77 12.25
N PHE A 288 24.87 2.23 11.45
CA PHE A 288 24.55 1.14 10.51
C PHE A 288 23.99 -0.11 11.19
N PRO A 289 24.61 -0.67 12.26
CA PRO A 289 24.06 -1.85 12.93
C PRO A 289 22.64 -1.64 13.47
N VAL A 290 22.39 -0.47 14.07
CA VAL A 290 21.07 -0.09 14.62
C VAL A 290 20.01 -0.05 13.53
N LEU A 291 20.31 0.61 12.40
CA LEU A 291 19.37 0.65 11.28
C LEU A 291 19.14 -0.74 10.68
N ILE A 292 20.19 -1.57 10.55
CA ILE A 292 20.06 -2.94 10.04
C ILE A 292 19.14 -3.78 10.93
N GLU A 293 19.23 -3.64 12.24
CA GLU A 293 18.36 -4.30 13.21
C GLU A 293 16.91 -3.84 13.05
N ILE A 294 16.66 -2.53 13.03
CA ILE A 294 15.33 -1.95 12.79
C ILE A 294 14.70 -2.51 11.50
N PHE A 295 15.44 -2.48 10.38
CA PHE A 295 14.90 -3.01 9.12
C PHE A 295 14.74 -4.53 9.16
N THR A 296 15.56 -5.27 9.92
CA THR A 296 15.40 -6.71 10.10
C THR A 296 14.12 -7.03 10.86
N ASP A 297 13.83 -6.29 11.92
CA ASP A 297 12.60 -6.45 12.69
C ASP A 297 11.37 -6.07 11.89
N MET A 298 11.43 -4.97 11.12
CA MET A 298 10.32 -4.61 10.21
C MET A 298 10.07 -5.67 9.13
N ILE A 299 11.12 -6.33 8.62
CA ILE A 299 10.95 -7.40 7.62
C ILE A 299 10.34 -8.66 8.27
N ARG A 300 10.72 -8.97 9.52
CA ARG A 300 10.21 -10.14 10.27
C ARG A 300 8.79 -9.94 10.81
N ASN A 301 8.50 -8.75 11.31
CA ASN A 301 7.26 -8.39 12.03
C ASN A 301 6.45 -7.33 11.27
N ASP A 302 6.41 -7.40 9.94
CA ASP A 302 5.80 -6.41 9.04
C ASP A 302 4.37 -6.02 9.44
N LEU A 303 3.55 -6.97 9.87
CA LEU A 303 2.18 -6.74 10.32
C LEU A 303 2.10 -5.92 11.62
N SER A 304 2.92 -6.25 12.60
CA SER A 304 2.97 -5.52 13.87
C SER A 304 3.42 -4.08 13.62
N CYS A 305 4.43 -3.90 12.77
CA CYS A 305 4.92 -2.58 12.42
C CYS A 305 3.84 -1.77 11.65
N LEU A 306 3.12 -2.38 10.68
CA LEU A 306 2.04 -1.72 9.94
C LEU A 306 0.91 -1.27 10.88
N ASN A 307 0.56 -2.12 11.85
CA ASN A 307 -0.48 -1.81 12.84
C ASN A 307 -0.10 -0.67 13.78
N ASN A 308 1.20 -0.45 14.01
CA ASN A 308 1.70 0.64 14.83
C ASN A 308 1.83 1.97 14.06
N MET A 309 1.51 2.01 12.76
CA MET A 309 1.44 3.27 12.01
C MET A 309 0.31 4.14 12.55
N LYS A 310 0.63 5.39 12.89
CA LYS A 310 -0.38 6.42 13.14
C LYS A 310 -0.97 6.88 11.80
N MET A 311 -2.00 6.18 11.33
CA MET A 311 -2.71 6.46 10.06
C MET A 311 -3.31 7.87 9.99
N ASP A 312 -3.53 8.53 11.13
CA ASP A 312 -4.11 9.87 11.23
C ASP A 312 -3.20 10.96 10.60
N ASP A 313 -1.88 10.76 10.53
CA ASP A 313 -0.95 11.72 9.89
C ASP A 313 -0.92 11.60 8.35
N LEU A 314 -1.22 10.42 7.80
CA LEU A 314 -1.22 10.18 6.35
C LEU A 314 -2.44 10.83 5.68
N GLY A 315 -3.65 10.61 6.21
CA GLY A 315 -4.89 11.21 5.68
C GLY A 315 -4.93 12.74 5.83
N ASN A 316 -4.44 13.26 6.96
CA ASN A 316 -4.40 14.71 7.21
C ASN A 316 -3.38 15.44 6.32
N ARG A 317 -2.19 14.85 6.09
CA ARG A 317 -1.18 15.43 5.19
C ARG A 317 -1.55 15.34 3.70
N ILE A 318 -2.30 14.31 3.32
CA ILE A 318 -2.85 14.20 1.96
C ILE A 318 -3.93 15.27 1.75
N SER A 319 -4.77 15.52 2.77
CA SER A 319 -5.76 16.59 2.74
C SER A 319 -5.11 17.98 2.64
N SER A 320 -4.00 18.22 3.36
CA SER A 320 -3.31 19.52 3.35
C SER A 320 -2.49 19.82 2.08
N ASN A 321 -1.96 18.80 1.40
CA ASN A 321 -1.06 18.98 0.25
C ASN A 321 -1.76 19.01 -1.12
N SER A 322 -3.10 19.01 -1.17
CA SER A 322 -3.88 18.81 -2.40
C SER A 322 -4.39 20.07 -3.10
N THR A 323 -3.96 21.27 -2.71
CA THR A 323 -4.43 22.51 -3.36
C THR A 323 -4.00 22.65 -4.82
N ASN A 324 -3.03 21.85 -5.32
CA ASN A 324 -2.53 21.99 -6.70
C ASN A 324 -2.11 20.65 -7.35
N SER A 325 -3.03 19.79 -7.80
CA SER A 325 -2.79 18.94 -8.99
C SER A 325 -4.07 18.32 -9.55
N THR A 326 -4.19 18.38 -10.88
CA THR A 326 -5.36 18.10 -11.71
C THR A 326 -5.53 16.64 -12.15
N SER A 327 -5.03 15.65 -11.39
CA SER A 327 -5.35 14.25 -11.65
C SER A 327 -6.42 13.78 -10.67
N GLU A 328 -7.64 13.61 -11.18
CA GLU A 328 -8.82 13.07 -10.49
C GLU A 328 -8.63 11.60 -10.04
N LEU A 329 -7.76 11.36 -9.06
CA LEU A 329 -7.83 10.17 -8.21
C LEU A 329 -8.28 10.69 -6.84
N ARG A 330 -9.56 10.50 -6.53
CA ARG A 330 -10.14 10.98 -5.27
C ARG A 330 -9.45 10.28 -4.12
N TYR A 331 -8.67 11.02 -3.36
CA TYR A 331 -7.83 10.56 -2.25
C TYR A 331 -8.57 9.72 -1.18
N GLU A 332 -9.90 9.85 -1.09
CA GLU A 332 -10.76 8.95 -0.31
C GLU A 332 -10.56 7.47 -0.69
N GLU A 333 -10.25 7.16 -1.95
CA GLU A 333 -10.01 5.82 -2.45
C GLU A 333 -8.74 5.17 -1.86
N LEU A 334 -7.72 5.96 -1.48
CA LEU A 334 -6.45 5.41 -0.98
C LEU A 334 -6.58 4.92 0.47
N ASP A 335 -7.20 5.72 1.32
CA ASP A 335 -7.52 5.36 2.71
C ASP A 335 -8.52 4.19 2.74
N ILE A 336 -9.50 4.20 1.85
CA ILE A 336 -10.44 3.09 1.63
C ILE A 336 -9.70 1.82 1.20
N VAL A 337 -8.72 1.91 0.30
CA VAL A 337 -7.96 0.73 -0.17
C VAL A 337 -7.04 0.18 0.91
N VAL A 338 -6.35 1.03 1.69
CA VAL A 338 -5.49 0.56 2.79
C VAL A 338 -6.33 -0.03 3.91
N ALA A 339 -7.43 0.63 4.30
CA ALA A 339 -8.38 0.08 5.27
C ALA A 339 -9.03 -1.22 4.78
N ARG A 340 -9.44 -1.29 3.51
CA ARG A 340 -9.98 -2.51 2.88
C ARG A 340 -8.94 -3.62 2.84
N GLU A 341 -7.68 -3.35 2.52
CA GLU A 341 -6.65 -4.38 2.44
C GLU A 341 -6.18 -4.83 3.83
N LEU A 342 -6.15 -3.93 4.82
CA LEU A 342 -5.94 -4.26 6.22
C LEU A 342 -7.11 -5.06 6.79
N LEU A 343 -8.35 -4.70 6.50
CA LEU A 343 -9.54 -5.46 6.91
C LEU A 343 -9.60 -6.81 6.21
N LYS A 344 -9.35 -6.85 4.90
CA LYS A 344 -9.25 -8.08 4.13
C LYS A 344 -8.12 -8.96 4.63
N ARG A 345 -6.98 -8.42 5.08
CA ARG A 345 -5.89 -9.20 5.68
C ARG A 345 -6.12 -9.54 7.15
N LEU A 346 -6.78 -8.70 7.94
CA LEU A 346 -7.22 -9.07 9.28
C LEU A 346 -8.21 -10.22 9.18
N ILE A 347 -9.15 -10.15 8.25
CA ILE A 347 -10.10 -11.23 7.95
C ILE A 347 -9.36 -12.43 7.34
N ASN A 348 -8.45 -12.28 6.37
CA ASN A 348 -7.75 -13.40 5.68
C ASN A 348 -6.50 -13.96 6.40
N GLN A 349 -5.91 -13.26 7.38
CA GLN A 349 -4.81 -13.77 8.21
C GLN A 349 -5.37 -14.29 9.54
N SER A 350 -6.47 -13.72 10.03
CA SER A 350 -7.26 -14.35 11.08
C SER A 350 -8.04 -15.54 10.52
N CYS A 351 -8.48 -15.55 9.26
CA CYS A 351 -8.90 -16.74 8.51
C CYS A 351 -7.76 -17.26 7.63
N PRO A 352 -6.84 -18.11 8.15
CA PRO A 352 -6.33 -19.13 7.27
C PRO A 352 -7.55 -19.98 6.91
N TYR A 353 -8.14 -19.71 5.74
CA TYR A 353 -8.93 -20.69 4.99
C TYR A 353 -8.14 -22.02 4.82
N LEU A 354 -6.84 -22.00 5.10
CA LEU A 354 -5.93 -23.12 5.27
C LEU A 354 -6.16 -24.04 6.48
N HIS A 355 -7.06 -23.72 7.41
CA HIS A 355 -7.48 -24.70 8.43
C HIS A 355 -8.90 -25.22 8.26
N VAL A 356 -9.65 -24.73 7.27
CA VAL A 356 -10.87 -25.45 6.87
C VAL A 356 -10.52 -26.76 6.15
N GLN A 357 -9.26 -26.96 5.72
CA GLN A 357 -8.74 -28.24 5.18
C GLN A 357 -9.08 -29.47 6.05
N PHE A 358 -9.14 -29.35 7.39
CA PHE A 358 -9.54 -30.47 8.25
C PHE A 358 -11.06 -30.64 8.38
N LEU A 359 -11.85 -29.58 8.15
CA LEU A 359 -13.31 -29.66 8.00
C LEU A 359 -13.73 -30.28 6.65
N PHE A 360 -12.77 -30.41 5.73
CA PHE A 360 -12.95 -30.93 4.36
C PHE A 360 -12.26 -32.27 4.13
N ALA A 361 -11.57 -32.80 5.13
CA ALA A 361 -11.03 -34.14 5.04
C ALA A 361 -12.21 -35.13 4.98
N PRO A 362 -12.14 -36.20 4.17
CA PRO A 362 -13.17 -37.25 4.09
C PRO A 362 -13.19 -38.13 5.35
N VAL A 363 -13.35 -37.50 6.51
CA VAL A 363 -13.41 -38.11 7.82
C VAL A 363 -14.85 -38.03 8.32
N ASP A 364 -15.23 -38.91 9.23
CA ASP A 364 -16.55 -38.89 9.86
C ASP A 364 -16.78 -37.60 10.67
N THR A 365 -18.05 -37.24 10.85
CA THR A 365 -18.46 -36.00 11.56
C THR A 365 -17.93 -35.93 12.99
N LEU A 366 -17.80 -37.06 13.70
CA LEU A 366 -17.35 -37.07 15.09
C LEU A 366 -15.86 -36.71 15.19
N THR A 367 -15.02 -37.29 14.32
CA THR A 367 -13.61 -36.92 14.24
C THR A 367 -13.43 -35.44 13.90
N CYS A 368 -14.22 -34.94 12.94
CA CYS A 368 -14.21 -33.52 12.59
C CYS A 368 -14.56 -32.60 13.78
N ILE A 369 -15.58 -32.96 14.58
CA ILE A 369 -15.96 -32.23 15.80
C ILE A 369 -14.81 -32.23 16.82
N ASN A 370 -14.14 -33.35 17.02
CA ASN A 370 -13.02 -33.47 17.97
C ASN A 370 -11.81 -32.63 17.55
N ASP A 371 -11.48 -32.64 16.26
CA ASP A 371 -10.39 -31.82 15.69
C ASP A 371 -10.70 -30.33 15.81
N HIS A 372 -11.93 -29.94 15.50
CA HIS A 372 -12.41 -28.57 15.65
C HIS A 372 -12.36 -28.12 17.12
N SER A 373 -12.67 -29.02 18.06
CA SER A 373 -12.60 -28.73 19.51
C SER A 373 -11.17 -28.38 19.94
N ARG A 374 -10.18 -29.15 19.50
CA ARG A 374 -8.75 -28.87 19.75
C ARG A 374 -8.33 -27.53 19.14
N PHE A 375 -8.82 -27.24 17.95
CA PHE A 375 -8.56 -25.97 17.28
C PHE A 375 -9.13 -24.76 18.05
N ILE A 376 -10.36 -24.86 18.54
CA ILE A 376 -10.98 -23.82 19.38
C ILE A 376 -10.17 -23.57 20.66
N GLN A 377 -9.71 -24.62 21.34
CA GLN A 377 -8.87 -24.48 22.54
C GLN A 377 -7.55 -23.74 22.26
N ASN A 378 -6.93 -24.02 21.11
CA ASN A 378 -5.74 -23.29 20.67
C ASN A 378 -6.05 -21.81 20.40
N LEU A 379 -7.19 -21.51 19.77
CA LEU A 379 -7.64 -20.12 19.58
C LEU A 379 -7.93 -19.41 20.90
N GLU A 380 -8.54 -20.07 21.89
CA GLU A 380 -8.76 -19.50 23.22
C GLU A 380 -7.45 -19.12 23.91
N THR A 381 -6.43 -19.98 23.79
CA THR A 381 -5.09 -19.73 24.33
C THR A 381 -4.41 -18.55 23.64
N ASN A 382 -4.51 -18.46 22.31
CA ASN A 382 -4.00 -17.33 21.54
C ASN A 382 -4.75 -16.03 21.87
N ASN A 383 -6.07 -16.10 22.08
CA ASN A 383 -6.86 -14.94 22.43
C ASN A 383 -6.37 -14.33 23.74
N LYS A 384 -6.14 -15.15 24.77
CA LYS A 384 -5.64 -14.70 26.08
C LYS A 384 -4.28 -13.99 26.04
N THR A 385 -3.45 -14.30 25.05
CA THR A 385 -2.09 -13.75 24.92
C THR A 385 -1.99 -12.58 23.94
N SER A 386 -3.06 -12.33 23.17
CA SER A 386 -3.12 -11.27 22.17
C SER A 386 -3.59 -9.93 22.74
N SER A 387 -3.21 -8.81 22.11
CA SER A 387 -3.63 -7.46 22.51
C SER A 387 -4.04 -6.61 21.29
N GLY A 388 -4.82 -5.55 21.55
CA GLY A 388 -5.28 -4.60 20.53
C GLY A 388 -6.15 -5.24 19.44
N ILE A 389 -5.90 -4.88 18.18
CA ILE A 389 -6.68 -5.33 17.01
C ILE A 389 -6.58 -6.85 16.81
N ILE A 390 -5.44 -7.46 17.15
CA ILE A 390 -5.24 -8.90 17.04
C ILE A 390 -6.19 -9.65 17.99
N HIS A 391 -6.32 -9.17 19.23
CA HIS A 391 -7.30 -9.73 20.17
C HIS A 391 -8.73 -9.63 19.63
N SER A 392 -9.12 -8.47 19.09
CA SER A 392 -10.46 -8.31 18.50
C SER A 392 -10.69 -9.28 17.34
N ALA A 393 -9.71 -9.47 16.47
CA ALA A 393 -9.82 -10.37 15.32
C ALA A 393 -9.85 -11.86 15.74
N VAL A 394 -9.01 -12.27 16.69
CA VAL A 394 -9.01 -13.63 17.26
C VAL A 394 -10.32 -13.91 17.99
N SER A 395 -10.84 -12.93 18.74
CA SER A 395 -12.12 -13.04 19.46
C SER A 395 -13.30 -13.23 18.50
N ILE A 396 -13.40 -12.43 17.43
CA ILE A 396 -14.43 -12.59 16.38
C ILE A 396 -14.36 -14.00 15.77
N LYS A 397 -13.14 -14.45 15.45
CA LYS A 397 -12.92 -15.78 14.88
C LYS A 397 -13.37 -16.89 15.83
N LEU A 398 -12.92 -16.84 17.08
CA LEU A 398 -13.26 -17.84 18.10
C LEU A 398 -14.77 -18.04 18.20
N LYS A 399 -15.52 -16.93 18.18
CA LYS A 399 -16.97 -16.91 18.21
C LYS A 399 -17.62 -17.51 16.95
N MET A 400 -17.09 -17.24 15.75
CA MET A 400 -17.55 -17.92 14.52
C MET A 400 -17.35 -19.44 14.62
N HIS A 401 -16.20 -19.89 15.13
CA HIS A 401 -15.91 -21.32 15.29
C HIS A 401 -16.82 -21.99 16.32
N TYR A 402 -17.21 -21.31 17.40
CA TYR A 402 -18.24 -21.84 18.31
C TYR A 402 -19.57 -22.10 17.59
N SER A 403 -19.99 -21.20 16.68
CA SER A 403 -21.21 -21.40 15.88
C SER A 403 -21.12 -22.64 14.97
N ILE A 404 -19.99 -22.81 14.29
CA ILE A 404 -19.74 -23.97 13.41
C ILE A 404 -19.74 -25.27 14.23
N GLN A 405 -19.03 -25.28 15.36
CA GLN A 405 -18.96 -26.46 16.23
C GLN A 405 -20.35 -26.82 16.80
N ALA A 406 -21.13 -25.83 17.23
CA ALA A 406 -22.49 -26.02 17.71
C ALA A 406 -23.37 -26.67 16.63
N ALA A 407 -23.31 -26.16 15.41
CA ALA A 407 -24.08 -26.67 14.29
C ALA A 407 -23.64 -28.07 13.84
N MET A 408 -22.34 -28.39 13.82
CA MET A 408 -21.87 -29.75 13.53
C MET A 408 -22.34 -30.76 14.60
N LYS A 409 -22.26 -30.39 15.89
CA LYS A 409 -22.79 -31.21 16.98
C LYS A 409 -24.30 -31.41 16.85
N ALA A 410 -25.04 -30.36 16.50
CA ALA A 410 -26.48 -30.45 16.27
C ALA A 410 -26.81 -31.37 15.09
N SER A 411 -26.07 -31.25 13.99
CA SER A 411 -26.23 -32.07 12.79
C SER A 411 -26.04 -33.56 13.07
N LEU A 412 -25.06 -33.90 13.92
CA LEU A 412 -24.83 -35.28 14.36
C LEU A 412 -26.03 -35.82 15.16
N CYS A 413 -26.49 -35.07 16.16
CA CYS A 413 -27.66 -35.46 16.97
C CYS A 413 -28.93 -35.57 16.12
N ILE A 414 -29.19 -34.62 15.21
CA ILE A 414 -30.36 -34.67 14.30
C ILE A 414 -30.30 -35.91 13.41
N GLY A 415 -29.13 -36.21 12.84
CA GLY A 415 -28.94 -37.40 11.99
C GLY A 415 -29.14 -38.72 12.75
N GLN A 416 -28.91 -38.72 14.06
CA GLN A 416 -29.11 -39.86 14.96
C GLN A 416 -30.50 -39.85 15.64
N ASN A 417 -31.33 -38.84 15.36
CA ASN A 417 -32.63 -38.61 16.00
C ASN A 417 -32.54 -38.48 17.53
N GLU A 418 -31.48 -37.84 18.02
CA GLU A 418 -31.22 -37.58 19.43
C GLU A 418 -31.67 -36.19 19.86
N ILE A 419 -31.95 -36.02 21.16
CA ILE A 419 -32.25 -34.72 21.76
C ILE A 419 -30.97 -33.86 21.78
N LEU A 420 -31.07 -32.59 21.37
CA LEU A 420 -29.94 -31.67 21.39
C LEU A 420 -29.42 -31.44 22.83
N PRO A 421 -28.14 -31.74 23.11
CA PRO A 421 -27.54 -31.47 24.41
C PRO A 421 -27.45 -29.97 24.73
N GLN A 422 -27.52 -29.62 26.02
CA GLN A 422 -27.39 -28.23 26.49
C GLN A 422 -26.08 -27.56 26.05
N GLU A 423 -25.00 -28.34 25.89
CA GLU A 423 -23.70 -27.85 25.43
C GLU A 423 -23.77 -27.13 24.07
N ILE A 424 -24.65 -27.57 23.17
CA ILE A 424 -24.84 -26.93 21.86
C ILE A 424 -25.31 -25.48 22.02
N PHE A 425 -26.27 -25.25 22.93
CA PHE A 425 -26.79 -23.90 23.19
C PHE A 425 -25.75 -23.02 23.88
N ILE A 426 -24.92 -23.57 24.76
CA ILE A 426 -23.80 -22.85 25.37
C ILE A 426 -22.80 -22.38 24.31
N LEU A 427 -22.52 -23.20 23.30
CA LEU A 427 -21.66 -22.81 22.18
C LEU A 427 -22.29 -21.70 21.33
N PHE A 428 -23.60 -21.77 21.06
CA PHE A 428 -24.31 -20.70 20.38
C PHE A 428 -24.30 -19.39 21.18
N ASP A 429 -24.51 -19.43 22.50
CA ASP A 429 -24.45 -18.25 23.37
C ASP A 429 -23.08 -17.57 23.31
N LYS A 430 -22.00 -18.36 23.28
CA LYS A 430 -20.64 -17.83 23.10
C LYS A 430 -20.47 -17.16 21.72
N ALA A 431 -21.06 -17.73 20.66
CA ALA A 431 -20.96 -17.24 19.29
C ALA A 431 -21.74 -15.94 19.01
N LEU A 432 -22.83 -15.68 19.75
CA LEU A 432 -23.73 -14.55 19.56
C LEU A 432 -23.11 -13.15 19.75
N THR A 433 -21.84 -13.05 20.11
CA THR A 433 -21.15 -11.77 20.39
C THR A 433 -20.27 -11.28 19.24
N SER A 434 -20.33 -11.88 18.04
CA SER A 434 -19.60 -11.36 16.86
C SER A 434 -20.25 -11.62 15.51
N ASP A 435 -20.97 -12.73 15.36
CA ASP A 435 -21.73 -13.03 14.15
C ASP A 435 -23.19 -13.26 14.53
N VAL A 436 -23.82 -12.22 15.08
CA VAL A 436 -25.16 -12.30 15.65
C VAL A 436 -26.14 -12.84 14.61
N THR A 437 -26.05 -12.35 13.38
CA THR A 437 -26.97 -12.66 12.29
C THR A 437 -26.79 -14.10 11.80
N SER A 438 -25.60 -14.50 11.34
CA SER A 438 -25.42 -15.85 10.78
C SER A 438 -25.54 -16.93 11.85
N CYS A 439 -25.07 -16.67 13.08
CA CYS A 439 -25.25 -17.57 14.22
C CYS A 439 -26.74 -17.82 14.53
N ARG A 440 -27.57 -16.77 14.56
CA ARG A 440 -29.01 -16.91 14.78
C ARG A 440 -29.69 -17.63 13.61
N LEU A 441 -29.27 -17.37 12.38
CA LEU A 441 -29.80 -18.07 11.21
C LEU A 441 -29.48 -19.57 11.23
N LYS A 442 -28.27 -19.96 11.67
CA LYS A 442 -27.93 -21.38 11.90
C LYS A 442 -28.82 -22.00 12.96
N LEU A 443 -29.03 -21.32 14.09
CA LEU A 443 -29.91 -21.81 15.15
C LEU A 443 -31.37 -21.95 14.68
N ALA A 444 -31.88 -20.97 13.91
CA ALA A 444 -33.20 -21.05 13.30
C ALA A 444 -33.31 -22.24 12.32
N SER A 445 -32.26 -22.48 11.54
CA SER A 445 -32.16 -23.60 10.60
C SER A 445 -32.20 -24.96 11.31
N ILE A 446 -31.54 -25.07 12.47
CA ILE A 446 -31.59 -26.24 13.35
C ILE A 446 -33.01 -26.47 13.87
N TYR A 447 -33.67 -25.42 14.38
CA TYR A 447 -35.06 -25.55 14.85
C TYR A 447 -36.03 -25.92 13.73
N PHE A 448 -35.84 -25.35 12.53
CA PHE A 448 -36.61 -25.73 11.35
C PHE A 448 -36.42 -27.22 11.03
N SER A 449 -35.19 -27.71 11.02
CA SER A 449 -34.85 -29.12 10.72
C SER A 449 -35.44 -30.09 11.76
N LEU A 450 -35.55 -29.66 13.02
CA LEU A 450 -36.23 -30.38 14.10
C LEU A 450 -37.77 -30.25 14.09
N ARG A 451 -38.36 -29.57 13.10
CA ARG A 451 -39.79 -29.24 13.02
C ARG A 451 -40.32 -28.41 14.21
N ARG A 452 -39.41 -27.70 14.89
CA ARG A 452 -39.69 -26.75 15.99
C ARG A 452 -39.93 -25.36 15.42
N PHE A 453 -40.98 -25.24 14.60
CA PHE A 453 -41.18 -24.05 13.77
C PHE A 453 -41.46 -22.78 14.57
N ASN A 454 -42.13 -22.87 15.72
CA ASN A 454 -42.42 -21.71 16.56
C ASN A 454 -41.13 -21.07 17.12
N GLU A 455 -40.18 -21.90 17.52
CA GLU A 455 -38.85 -21.47 17.97
C GLU A 455 -38.04 -20.88 16.80
N ALA A 456 -38.10 -21.49 15.62
CA ALA A 456 -37.49 -20.92 14.42
C ALA A 456 -38.06 -19.53 14.09
N VAL A 457 -39.40 -19.36 14.15
CA VAL A 457 -40.07 -18.05 13.97
C VAL A 457 -39.58 -17.03 14.99
N ALA A 458 -39.47 -17.41 16.26
CA ALA A 458 -39.01 -16.51 17.32
C ALA A 458 -37.59 -15.99 17.08
N ILE A 459 -36.68 -16.85 16.58
CA ILE A 459 -35.33 -16.44 16.21
C ILE A 459 -35.33 -15.58 14.95
N LEU A 460 -36.09 -15.96 13.92
CA LEU A 460 -36.16 -15.21 12.65
C LEU A 460 -36.69 -13.79 12.84
N LYS A 461 -37.68 -13.58 13.72
CA LYS A 461 -38.16 -12.22 14.07
C LYS A 461 -37.06 -11.37 14.72
N GLN A 462 -36.21 -11.99 15.55
CA GLN A 462 -35.07 -11.28 16.17
C GLN A 462 -34.04 -10.89 15.10
N VAL A 463 -33.79 -11.76 14.12
CA VAL A 463 -32.87 -11.47 13.00
C VAL A 463 -33.43 -10.36 12.10
N GLU A 464 -34.72 -10.37 11.79
CA GLU A 464 -35.37 -9.32 10.98
C GLU A 464 -35.23 -7.94 11.63
N VAL A 465 -35.41 -7.85 12.97
CA VAL A 465 -35.18 -6.61 13.72
C VAL A 465 -33.72 -6.15 13.63
N LEU A 466 -32.75 -7.07 13.73
CA LEU A 466 -31.33 -6.73 13.58
C LEU A 466 -31.02 -6.18 12.19
N ILE A 467 -31.45 -6.89 11.14
CA ILE A 467 -31.18 -6.50 9.75
C ILE A 467 -31.85 -5.17 9.38
N SER A 468 -33.03 -4.88 9.93
CA SER A 468 -33.75 -3.62 9.70
C SER A 468 -33.00 -2.36 10.17
N LYS A 469 -32.00 -2.50 11.05
CA LYS A 469 -31.16 -1.39 11.57
C LYS A 469 -30.02 -0.97 10.62
N LYS A 470 -30.16 -1.18 9.31
CA LYS A 470 -29.15 -0.91 8.25
C LYS A 470 -27.90 -1.79 8.33
N VAL A 471 -28.08 -3.09 8.48
CA VAL A 471 -26.97 -4.05 8.45
C VAL A 471 -26.54 -4.31 7.01
N MET A 472 -25.28 -4.08 6.67
CA MET A 472 -24.72 -4.45 5.37
C MET A 472 -24.42 -5.96 5.34
N SER A 473 -24.81 -6.63 4.27
CA SER A 473 -24.38 -8.00 4.04
C SER A 473 -22.92 -8.03 3.60
N TYR A 474 -22.14 -8.93 4.20
CA TYR A 474 -20.73 -9.11 3.90
C TYR A 474 -20.44 -10.59 3.58
N SER A 475 -19.91 -10.84 2.39
CA SER A 475 -19.31 -12.13 2.06
C SER A 475 -17.81 -12.06 2.31
N PRO A 476 -17.24 -12.95 3.15
CA PRO A 476 -15.80 -13.02 3.34
C PRO A 476 -15.08 -13.64 2.12
N PHE A 477 -15.84 -14.10 1.11
CA PHE A 477 -15.32 -14.77 -0.09
C PHE A 477 -15.35 -13.92 -1.36
N VAL A 478 -16.23 -12.93 -1.41
CA VAL A 478 -16.34 -12.00 -2.53
C VAL A 478 -15.69 -10.68 -2.12
N THR A 479 -15.04 -9.99 -3.05
CA THR A 479 -14.58 -8.61 -2.82
C THR A 479 -15.78 -7.70 -2.59
N CYS A 480 -16.24 -7.60 -1.34
CA CYS A 480 -17.31 -6.68 -0.99
C CYS A 480 -16.89 -5.23 -1.25
N VAL A 481 -17.81 -4.49 -1.86
CA VAL A 481 -17.74 -3.03 -1.93
C VAL A 481 -18.27 -2.51 -0.60
N PHE A 482 -17.37 -2.28 0.35
CA PHE A 482 -17.73 -1.55 1.56
C PHE A 482 -18.22 -0.14 1.19
N ASP A 483 -19.31 0.29 1.82
CA ASP A 483 -19.72 1.69 1.79
C ASP A 483 -18.58 2.58 2.29
N SER A 484 -18.28 3.62 1.52
CA SER A 484 -17.32 4.67 1.87
C SER A 484 -17.55 5.25 3.26
N GLU A 485 -18.81 5.35 3.70
CA GLU A 485 -19.17 5.93 5.00
C GLU A 485 -18.84 5.00 6.17
N LEU A 486 -18.95 3.68 5.96
CA LEU A 486 -18.61 2.68 6.96
C LEU A 486 -17.09 2.62 7.19
N LEU A 487 -16.31 2.82 6.12
CA LEU A 487 -14.85 2.86 6.18
C LEU A 487 -14.31 4.12 6.89
N LYS A 488 -15.08 5.22 6.90
CA LYS A 488 -14.73 6.44 7.67
C LYS A 488 -14.81 6.22 9.18
N ARG A 489 -15.66 5.31 9.66
CA ARG A 489 -15.82 4.98 11.10
C ARG A 489 -14.83 3.92 11.60
N ARG A 490 -13.59 3.95 11.09
CA ARG A 490 -12.57 2.93 11.34
C ARG A 490 -12.20 2.67 12.80
N LYS A 491 -12.29 3.68 13.67
CA LYS A 491 -11.97 3.53 15.10
C LYS A 491 -13.01 2.67 15.84
N GLU A 492 -14.19 2.50 15.23
CA GLU A 492 -15.32 1.71 15.71
C GLU A 492 -15.42 0.35 14.99
N PHE A 493 -14.41 -0.05 14.20
CA PHE A 493 -14.47 -1.28 13.41
C PHE A 493 -14.92 -2.53 14.20
N PRO A 494 -14.45 -2.78 15.44
CA PRO A 494 -14.96 -3.90 16.23
C PRO A 494 -16.47 -3.83 16.46
N ASP A 495 -16.99 -2.64 16.79
CA ASP A 495 -18.41 -2.42 17.05
C ASP A 495 -19.24 -2.49 15.78
N ILE A 496 -18.71 -1.98 14.66
CA ILE A 496 -19.33 -2.04 13.34
C ILE A 496 -19.41 -3.49 12.84
N LEU A 497 -18.32 -4.25 12.94
CA LEU A 497 -18.31 -5.67 12.57
C LEU A 497 -19.32 -6.47 13.38
N GLN A 498 -19.53 -6.10 14.64
CA GLN A 498 -20.44 -6.81 15.53
C GLN A 498 -21.91 -6.42 15.35
N ASN A 499 -22.20 -5.14 15.03
CA ASN A 499 -23.56 -4.60 15.10
C ASN A 499 -24.14 -4.16 13.75
N GLU A 500 -23.29 -3.87 12.75
CA GLU A 500 -23.68 -3.25 11.48
C GLU A 500 -23.35 -4.11 10.26
N ILE A 501 -22.71 -5.28 10.46
CA ILE A 501 -22.35 -6.22 9.39
C ILE A 501 -23.03 -7.57 9.63
N ALA A 502 -23.73 -8.08 8.61
CA ALA A 502 -24.25 -9.44 8.55
C ALA A 502 -23.31 -10.27 7.68
N LEU A 503 -22.49 -11.11 8.32
CA LEU A 503 -21.68 -12.08 7.58
C LEU A 503 -22.59 -13.06 6.85
N CYS A 504 -22.20 -13.52 5.66
CA CYS A 504 -22.90 -14.61 4.96
C CYS A 504 -23.03 -15.84 5.86
N THR A 505 -24.16 -16.52 5.77
CA THR A 505 -24.39 -17.77 6.48
C THR A 505 -23.70 -18.90 5.70
N ILE A 506 -22.74 -19.55 6.35
CA ILE A 506 -21.91 -20.60 5.73
C ILE A 506 -22.20 -21.91 6.43
N PHE A 507 -22.61 -22.92 5.67
CA PHE A 507 -22.72 -24.29 6.14
C PHE A 507 -21.63 -25.15 5.50
N ASN A 508 -21.08 -26.07 6.27
CA ASN A 508 -20.20 -27.14 5.78
C ASN A 508 -20.97 -28.47 5.66
N ARG A 509 -20.42 -29.43 4.91
CA ARG A 509 -21.03 -30.74 4.67
C ARG A 509 -21.40 -31.52 5.95
N HIS A 510 -20.69 -31.32 7.06
CA HIS A 510 -20.99 -31.96 8.35
C HIS A 510 -22.20 -31.32 9.04
N GLU A 511 -22.69 -30.18 8.54
CA GLU A 511 -23.91 -29.48 8.99
C GLU A 511 -25.14 -29.82 8.12
N ILE A 512 -25.04 -30.83 7.24
CA ILE A 512 -26.08 -31.18 6.25
C ILE A 512 -27.47 -31.43 6.86
N ASN A 513 -27.53 -31.99 8.08
CA ASN A 513 -28.80 -32.26 8.76
C ASN A 513 -29.40 -31.02 9.45
N CYS A 514 -28.67 -29.90 9.46
CA CYS A 514 -29.13 -28.63 10.04
C CYS A 514 -29.75 -27.68 9.02
N VAL A 515 -29.75 -28.03 7.73
CA VAL A 515 -30.23 -27.14 6.66
C VAL A 515 -31.49 -27.67 5.98
N PRO A 516 -32.35 -26.79 5.43
CA PRO A 516 -33.47 -27.23 4.60
C PRO A 516 -32.99 -28.06 3.41
N GLY A 517 -33.79 -29.05 3.00
CA GLY A 517 -33.41 -30.04 1.99
C GLY A 517 -32.92 -29.46 0.66
N GLN A 518 -33.40 -28.29 0.26
CA GLN A 518 -32.99 -27.68 -1.01
C GLN A 518 -31.66 -26.93 -0.90
N LEU A 519 -31.26 -26.51 0.29
CA LEU A 519 -29.89 -26.04 0.51
C LEU A 519 -28.90 -27.20 0.53
N VAL A 520 -29.35 -28.44 0.79
CA VAL A 520 -28.49 -29.62 0.71
C VAL A 520 -27.93 -29.81 -0.70
N ALA A 521 -28.72 -29.51 -1.73
CA ALA A 521 -28.29 -29.60 -3.12
C ALA A 521 -27.10 -28.67 -3.44
N GLU A 522 -26.98 -27.54 -2.74
CA GLU A 522 -25.87 -26.60 -2.94
C GLU A 522 -24.52 -27.17 -2.51
N PHE A 523 -24.48 -28.09 -1.52
CA PHE A 523 -23.24 -28.78 -1.19
C PHE A 523 -22.69 -29.59 -2.36
N PHE A 524 -23.56 -30.13 -3.22
CA PHE A 524 -23.15 -31.07 -4.29
C PHE A 524 -23.06 -30.41 -5.66
N ARG A 525 -23.05 -29.08 -5.72
CA ARG A 525 -23.04 -28.34 -6.99
C ARG A 525 -21.73 -28.57 -7.76
N LEU A 526 -21.81 -29.35 -8.84
CA LEU A 526 -20.70 -29.55 -9.78
C LEU A 526 -20.50 -28.29 -10.63
N VAL A 527 -19.45 -27.52 -10.36
CA VAL A 527 -19.00 -26.47 -11.30
C VAL A 527 -18.30 -27.16 -12.48
N LYS A 528 -19.06 -27.56 -13.51
CA LYS A 528 -18.52 -27.83 -14.85
C LYS A 528 -18.26 -26.49 -15.53
N VAL A 529 -17.14 -25.85 -15.23
CA VAL A 529 -16.64 -24.73 -16.02
C VAL A 529 -15.27 -25.15 -16.53
N GLU A 530 -15.12 -25.18 -17.86
CA GLU A 530 -13.82 -25.31 -18.51
C GLU A 530 -12.99 -24.05 -18.17
N TYR A 531 -12.11 -24.18 -17.17
CA TYR A 531 -11.29 -23.08 -16.66
C TYR A 531 -9.96 -23.01 -17.43
N SER A 532 -9.93 -22.28 -18.55
CA SER A 532 -8.67 -21.81 -19.16
C SER A 532 -8.35 -20.35 -18.84
N ASP A 533 -9.35 -19.47 -18.62
CA ASP A 533 -9.09 -18.01 -18.70
C ASP A 533 -9.42 -17.18 -17.44
N LEU A 534 -10.00 -17.79 -16.39
CA LEU A 534 -10.19 -17.12 -15.10
C LEU A 534 -9.19 -17.65 -14.08
N VAL A 535 -8.03 -16.98 -13.99
CA VAL A 535 -7.03 -17.21 -12.94
C VAL A 535 -7.57 -16.71 -11.59
N HIS A 536 -8.54 -17.42 -11.02
CA HIS A 536 -8.84 -17.36 -9.60
C HIS A 536 -7.73 -18.10 -8.85
N PRO A 537 -7.04 -17.49 -7.87
CA PRO A 537 -5.82 -18.05 -7.26
C PRO A 537 -6.08 -19.20 -6.27
N PHE A 538 -7.26 -19.84 -6.32
CA PHE A 538 -7.66 -20.88 -5.38
C PHE A 538 -8.10 -22.13 -6.16
N ASN A 539 -7.45 -23.25 -5.86
CA ASN A 539 -7.72 -24.57 -6.42
C ASN A 539 -9.23 -24.90 -6.31
N LEU A 540 -9.91 -25.04 -7.45
CA LEU A 540 -11.37 -24.98 -7.60
C LEU A 540 -12.15 -26.24 -7.17
N ASP A 541 -11.51 -27.24 -6.55
CA ASP A 541 -12.23 -28.39 -5.96
C ASP A 541 -12.84 -28.09 -4.59
N PHE A 542 -12.48 -26.97 -3.95
CA PHE A 542 -12.86 -26.64 -2.57
C PHE A 542 -14.32 -26.21 -2.37
N TRP A 543 -14.99 -25.76 -3.43
CA TRP A 543 -16.37 -25.25 -3.34
C TRP A 543 -17.43 -26.34 -3.24
N LYS A 544 -17.05 -27.60 -3.49
CA LYS A 544 -17.94 -28.76 -3.52
C LYS A 544 -18.38 -29.26 -2.13
N GLU A 545 -18.08 -28.52 -1.06
CA GLU A 545 -18.36 -28.96 0.32
C GLU A 545 -18.94 -27.86 1.22
N LEU A 546 -19.23 -26.67 0.66
CA LEU A 546 -19.82 -25.54 1.38
C LEU A 546 -21.10 -25.06 0.71
N ALA A 547 -22.11 -24.76 1.51
CA ALA A 547 -23.26 -23.96 1.10
C ALA A 547 -23.10 -22.55 1.70
N VAL A 548 -22.87 -21.55 0.85
CA VAL A 548 -22.71 -20.15 1.27
C VAL A 548 -23.89 -19.34 0.75
N VAL A 549 -24.57 -18.64 1.66
CA VAL A 549 -25.74 -17.83 1.34
C VAL A 549 -25.61 -16.45 1.97
N ASP A 550 -25.99 -15.41 1.22
CA ASP A 550 -26.24 -14.08 1.75
C ASP A 550 -27.25 -14.15 2.92
N SER A 551 -26.91 -13.56 4.07
CA SER A 551 -27.71 -13.75 5.29
C SER A 551 -29.12 -13.15 5.22
N ILE A 552 -29.30 -12.07 4.46
CA ILE A 552 -30.62 -11.46 4.26
C ILE A 552 -31.47 -12.38 3.37
N THR A 553 -30.89 -12.87 2.27
CA THR A 553 -31.50 -13.88 1.39
C THR A 553 -31.90 -15.11 2.21
N TYR A 554 -30.98 -15.65 3.00
CA TYR A 554 -31.22 -16.86 3.78
C TYR A 554 -32.30 -16.66 4.85
N MET A 555 -32.33 -15.48 5.49
CA MET A 555 -33.40 -15.10 6.40
C MET A 555 -34.78 -15.15 5.71
N TYR A 556 -34.96 -14.47 4.57
CA TYR A 556 -36.25 -14.44 3.89
C TYR A 556 -36.66 -15.82 3.37
N TYR A 557 -35.70 -16.59 2.86
CA TYR A 557 -35.92 -17.98 2.46
C TYR A 557 -36.43 -18.84 3.64
N LEU A 558 -35.74 -18.77 4.79
CA LEU A 558 -36.09 -19.57 5.95
C LEU A 558 -37.40 -19.09 6.61
N GLN A 559 -37.68 -17.78 6.58
CA GLN A 559 -38.98 -17.21 6.96
C GLN A 559 -40.11 -17.79 6.11
N TYR A 560 -39.97 -17.78 4.78
CA TYR A 560 -40.96 -18.34 3.87
C TYR A 560 -41.26 -19.80 4.21
N LEU A 561 -40.23 -20.64 4.31
CA LEU A 561 -40.41 -22.06 4.63
C LEU A 561 -41.05 -22.27 6.01
N THR A 562 -40.58 -21.55 7.02
CA THR A 562 -41.08 -21.72 8.40
C THR A 562 -42.53 -21.28 8.50
N PHE A 563 -42.89 -20.11 7.98
CA PHE A 563 -44.26 -19.58 8.02
C PHE A 563 -45.25 -20.43 7.24
N ARG A 564 -44.82 -21.00 6.11
CA ARG A 564 -45.63 -21.93 5.34
C ARG A 564 -45.96 -23.19 6.16
N ASN A 565 -44.97 -23.74 6.88
CA ASN A 565 -45.16 -24.92 7.73
C ASN A 565 -46.01 -24.65 9.00
N THR A 566 -46.07 -23.40 9.48
CA THR A 566 -46.92 -23.01 10.60
C THR A 566 -48.32 -22.54 10.19
N GLY A 567 -48.62 -22.47 8.88
CA GLY A 567 -49.90 -21.97 8.37
C GLY A 567 -50.05 -20.45 8.36
N PHE A 568 -48.98 -19.69 8.56
CA PHE A 568 -48.99 -18.21 8.48
C PHE A 568 -48.83 -17.74 7.02
N ILE A 569 -49.84 -18.00 6.19
CA ILE A 569 -49.79 -17.80 4.72
C ILE A 569 -49.46 -16.34 4.35
N SER A 570 -50.04 -15.35 5.04
CA SER A 570 -49.73 -13.94 4.76
C SER A 570 -48.27 -13.59 4.99
N ASP A 571 -47.66 -14.16 6.03
CA ASP A 571 -46.26 -13.94 6.37
C ASP A 571 -45.32 -14.69 5.45
N SER A 572 -45.68 -15.90 5.00
CA SER A 572 -44.89 -16.61 3.99
C SER A 572 -44.85 -15.83 2.68
N GLN A 573 -45.99 -15.31 2.20
CA GLN A 573 -46.06 -14.50 0.99
C GLN A 573 -45.27 -13.18 1.12
N ARG A 574 -45.30 -12.55 2.30
CA ARG A 574 -44.47 -11.38 2.61
C ARG A 574 -42.98 -11.71 2.51
N ALA A 575 -42.56 -12.83 3.09
CA ALA A 575 -41.17 -13.28 3.03
C ALA A 575 -40.71 -13.58 1.59
N LEU A 576 -41.53 -14.27 0.79
CA LEU A 576 -41.24 -14.53 -0.63
C LEU A 576 -41.11 -13.24 -1.45
N LYS A 577 -42.02 -12.28 -1.25
CA LYS A 577 -41.96 -10.98 -1.92
C LYS A 577 -40.70 -10.21 -1.55
N ASN A 578 -40.27 -10.28 -0.29
CA ASN A 578 -39.03 -9.66 0.16
C ASN A 578 -37.80 -10.36 -0.41
N LEU A 579 -37.79 -11.69 -0.44
CA LEU A 579 -36.74 -12.48 -1.09
C LEU A 579 -36.58 -12.06 -2.56
N HIS A 580 -37.67 -12.08 -3.32
CA HIS A 580 -37.68 -11.67 -4.73
C HIS A 580 -37.11 -10.27 -4.96
N ARG A 581 -37.44 -9.31 -4.09
CA ARG A 581 -36.93 -7.94 -4.17
C ARG A 581 -35.45 -7.84 -3.83
N HIS A 582 -34.95 -8.69 -2.95
CA HIS A 582 -33.57 -8.62 -2.45
C HIS A 582 -32.57 -9.30 -3.37
N VAL A 583 -32.90 -10.44 -3.97
CA VAL A 583 -31.98 -11.25 -4.81
C VAL A 583 -31.24 -10.42 -5.89
N PRO A 584 -31.86 -9.46 -6.61
CA PRO A 584 -31.16 -8.64 -7.60
C PRO A 584 -30.02 -7.77 -7.04
N TYR A 585 -30.02 -7.47 -5.75
CA TYR A 585 -29.03 -6.63 -5.07
C TYR A 585 -27.93 -7.44 -4.37
N VAL A 586 -27.96 -8.76 -4.46
CA VAL A 586 -26.97 -9.64 -3.85
C VAL A 586 -25.65 -9.53 -4.61
N SER A 587 -24.61 -9.04 -3.92
CA SER A 587 -23.28 -8.82 -4.51
C SER A 587 -22.38 -10.06 -4.54
N GLY A 588 -22.76 -11.15 -3.85
CA GLY A 588 -22.00 -12.40 -3.80
C GLY A 588 -22.89 -13.63 -3.59
N HIS A 589 -22.54 -14.75 -4.23
CA HIS A 589 -23.33 -16.00 -4.21
C HIS A 589 -24.75 -15.83 -4.78
N ILE A 590 -24.89 -14.99 -5.82
CA ILE A 590 -26.19 -14.70 -6.44
C ILE A 590 -26.86 -15.96 -6.99
N GLU A 591 -26.07 -16.93 -7.44
CA GLU A 591 -26.57 -18.20 -7.95
C GLU A 591 -27.27 -19.01 -6.87
N THR A 592 -26.70 -19.05 -5.65
CA THR A 592 -27.34 -19.70 -4.50
C THR A 592 -28.65 -18.98 -4.16
N SER A 593 -28.63 -17.64 -4.14
CA SER A 593 -29.82 -16.84 -3.87
C SER A 593 -30.94 -17.05 -4.89
N LEU A 594 -30.59 -17.17 -6.18
CA LEU A 594 -31.52 -17.48 -7.26
C LEU A 594 -32.10 -18.90 -7.11
N ASN A 595 -31.28 -19.89 -6.75
CA ASN A 595 -31.75 -21.26 -6.52
C ASN A 595 -32.76 -21.33 -5.37
N LEU A 596 -32.48 -20.64 -4.26
CA LEU A 596 -33.40 -20.57 -3.12
C LEU A 596 -34.72 -19.87 -3.48
N LEU A 597 -34.68 -18.78 -4.26
CA LEU A 597 -35.88 -18.11 -4.77
C LEU A 597 -36.67 -19.01 -5.73
N GLY A 598 -35.98 -19.70 -6.65
CA GLY A 598 -36.57 -20.65 -7.58
C GLY A 598 -37.31 -21.77 -6.85
N HIS A 599 -36.70 -22.31 -5.78
CA HIS A 599 -37.36 -23.30 -4.93
C HIS A 599 -38.62 -22.75 -4.26
N CYS A 600 -38.60 -21.51 -3.76
CA CYS A 600 -39.80 -20.92 -3.20
C CYS A 600 -40.94 -20.81 -4.22
N TRP A 601 -40.63 -20.48 -5.47
CA TRP A 601 -41.61 -20.44 -6.56
C TRP A 601 -42.13 -21.82 -6.92
N GLU A 602 -41.27 -22.83 -7.01
CA GLU A 602 -41.70 -24.22 -7.25
C GLU A 602 -42.72 -24.71 -6.21
N LEU A 603 -42.57 -24.28 -4.95
CA LEU A 603 -43.54 -24.57 -3.89
C LEU A 603 -44.87 -23.81 -4.05
N GLU A 604 -44.91 -22.66 -4.73
CA GLU A 604 -46.15 -21.91 -5.00
C GLU A 604 -46.95 -22.47 -6.19
N GLY A 605 -46.32 -23.29 -7.04
CA GLY A 605 -46.88 -23.79 -8.30
C GLY A 605 -46.63 -22.83 -9.45
#